data_AF-A0A3D3LMM1-F1
#
_entry.id   AF-A0A3D3LMM1-F1
#
_cell.length_a   1.000
_cell.length_b   1.000
_cell.length_c   1.000
_cell.angle_alpha   90.00
_cell.angle_beta   90.00
_cell.angle_gamma   90.00
#
_symmetry.space_group_name_H-M   'P 1'
#
loop_
_entity.id
_entity.type
_entity.pdbx_description
1 polymer ?
#
loop_
_entity_poly.entity_id
_entity_poly.type
_entity_poly.pdbx_seq_one_letter_code
_entity_poly.pdbx_strand_id
1 'polypeptide(L)'
;AQRDGIFPLWIPHIFGGMPSLSAMLTGLPSIHNIYSYILDSSLKAFAGDNLFFFTVPYYMIFGISLFAYIRYKFKNNNIALFCALVGVLATPIIQLIIVGHHTKMMTFAFVPLIFLIIDILIDSDFKNVFKIILNLALLSVIIYLQLHYHHIQMLFYTYLMIGCYFVYIIVYKLIS
;
A
#
# COMPACT_ATOMS: atom_id res chain seq x y z
N ALA A 1 13.68 -25.06 -13.09
CA ALA A 1 12.33 -25.01 -12.49
C ALA A 1 11.22 -25.27 -13.51
N GLN A 2 11.02 -24.41 -14.52
CA GLN A 2 9.91 -24.61 -15.49
C GLN A 2 10.06 -25.82 -16.44
N ARG A 3 11.27 -26.35 -16.61
CA ARG A 3 11.51 -27.50 -17.48
C ARG A 3 11.44 -28.86 -16.76
N ASP A 4 11.94 -28.91 -15.52
CA ASP A 4 12.09 -30.16 -14.76
C ASP A 4 11.22 -30.23 -13.49
N GLY A 5 10.45 -29.19 -13.15
CA GLY A 5 9.59 -29.14 -11.95
C GLY A 5 10.32 -29.07 -10.61
N ILE A 6 11.65 -29.24 -10.58
CA ILE A 6 12.44 -29.23 -9.35
C ILE A 6 12.73 -27.78 -8.94
N PHE A 7 12.20 -27.39 -7.77
CA PHE A 7 12.52 -26.14 -7.11
C PHE A 7 13.77 -26.32 -6.21
N PRO A 8 14.71 -25.37 -6.21
CA PRO A 8 15.87 -25.43 -5.34
C PRO A 8 15.44 -25.35 -3.86
N LEU A 9 15.75 -26.39 -3.08
CA LEU A 9 15.41 -26.51 -1.65
C LEU A 9 16.24 -25.60 -0.74
N TRP A 10 17.36 -25.08 -1.24
CA TRP A 10 18.35 -24.32 -0.48
C TRP A 10 18.09 -22.81 -0.43
N ILE A 11 16.92 -22.35 -0.92
CA ILE A 11 16.47 -20.99 -0.61
C ILE A 11 15.21 -21.04 0.27
N PRO A 12 15.40 -21.35 1.56
CA PRO A 12 14.31 -21.42 2.48
C PRO A 12 14.14 -20.04 3.11
N HIS A 13 12.89 -19.58 3.16
CA HIS A 13 12.40 -18.50 4.04
C HIS A 13 12.53 -17.06 3.54
N ILE A 14 11.60 -16.27 4.08
CA ILE A 14 11.17 -14.90 3.72
C ILE A 14 12.31 -13.86 3.63
N PHE A 15 13.52 -14.18 4.09
CA PHE A 15 14.66 -13.26 4.12
C PHE A 15 15.93 -13.79 3.42
N GLY A 16 15.85 -14.86 2.62
CA GLY A 16 17.03 -15.59 2.11
C GLY A 16 17.20 -15.75 0.59
N GLY A 17 16.44 -15.04 -0.26
CA GLY A 17 16.61 -15.08 -1.74
C GLY A 17 15.46 -15.75 -2.51
N MET A 18 14.24 -15.30 -2.31
CA MET A 18 12.98 -15.93 -2.75
C MET A 18 12.94 -16.54 -4.18
N PRO A 19 12.53 -17.82 -4.35
CA PRO A 19 11.93 -18.30 -5.59
C PRO A 19 10.61 -17.57 -5.83
N SER A 20 10.39 -17.10 -7.05
CA SER A 20 9.30 -16.21 -7.42
C SER A 20 7.88 -16.77 -7.14
N LEU A 21 7.71 -18.10 -7.14
CA LEU A 21 6.42 -18.75 -6.89
C LEU A 21 6.08 -18.81 -5.40
N SER A 22 7.03 -19.20 -4.54
CA SER A 22 6.82 -19.33 -3.08
C SER A 22 6.67 -18.00 -2.36
N ALA A 23 7.14 -16.92 -2.99
CA ALA A 23 7.01 -15.54 -2.51
C ALA A 23 5.81 -14.79 -3.12
N MET A 24 4.97 -15.48 -3.90
CA MET A 24 3.86 -14.86 -4.63
C MET A 24 4.28 -13.72 -5.58
N LEU A 25 5.55 -13.71 -6.03
CA LEU A 25 6.09 -12.71 -6.96
C LEU A 25 5.67 -13.00 -8.41
N THR A 26 5.48 -14.28 -8.77
CA THR A 26 4.73 -14.65 -9.97
C THR A 26 3.26 -14.71 -9.58
N GLY A 27 2.49 -13.68 -9.91
CA GLY A 27 1.04 -13.79 -9.89
C GLY A 27 0.64 -15.00 -10.73
N LEU A 28 -0.20 -15.89 -10.18
CA LEU A 28 -0.88 -16.85 -11.05
C LEU A 28 -1.61 -16.02 -12.11
N PRO A 29 -1.43 -16.28 -13.41
CA PRO A 29 -2.16 -15.57 -14.45
C PRO A 29 -3.64 -15.89 -14.28
N SER A 30 -4.34 -15.05 -13.52
CA SER A 30 -5.75 -15.20 -13.27
C SER A 30 -6.47 -14.54 -14.43
N ILE A 31 -6.93 -15.38 -15.36
CA ILE A 31 -7.69 -15.01 -16.56
C ILE A 31 -9.01 -14.26 -16.23
N HIS A 32 -9.39 -14.20 -14.95
CA HIS A 32 -10.61 -13.59 -14.44
C HIS A 32 -10.46 -12.17 -13.87
N ASN A 33 -9.26 -11.57 -13.89
CA ASN A 33 -9.06 -10.27 -13.25
C ASN A 33 -9.37 -9.09 -14.20
N ILE A 34 -10.65 -8.94 -14.55
CA ILE A 34 -11.16 -7.81 -15.38
C ILE A 34 -10.76 -6.46 -14.77
N TYR A 35 -10.74 -6.38 -13.44
CA TYR A 35 -10.34 -5.17 -12.73
C TYR A 35 -8.88 -4.80 -13.02
N SER A 36 -7.95 -5.74 -12.85
CA SER A 36 -6.54 -5.48 -13.15
C SER A 36 -6.32 -5.20 -14.63
N TYR A 37 -7.06 -5.86 -15.51
CA TYR A 37 -7.01 -5.56 -16.94
C TYR A 37 -7.40 -4.11 -17.25
N ILE A 38 -8.50 -3.61 -16.68
CA ILE A 38 -8.95 -2.22 -16.87
C ILE A 38 -7.93 -1.23 -16.29
N LEU A 39 -7.47 -1.49 -15.07
CA LEU A 39 -6.52 -0.63 -14.37
C LEU A 39 -5.18 -0.58 -15.12
N ASP A 40 -4.60 -1.73 -15.46
CA ASP A 40 -3.34 -1.82 -16.20
C ASP A 40 -3.48 -1.22 -17.61
N SER A 41 -4.60 -1.43 -18.29
CA SER A 41 -4.82 -0.87 -19.63
C SER A 41 -4.96 0.65 -19.59
N SER A 42 -5.67 1.20 -18.61
CA SER A 42 -5.80 2.66 -18.44
C SER A 42 -4.46 3.30 -18.07
N LEU A 43 -3.66 2.67 -17.20
CA LEU A 43 -2.34 3.15 -16.87
C LEU A 43 -1.36 3.02 -18.05
N LYS A 44 -1.43 1.94 -18.83
CA LYS A 44 -0.66 1.80 -20.08
C LYS A 44 -1.05 2.86 -21.11
N ALA A 45 -2.34 3.19 -21.24
CA ALA A 45 -2.79 4.25 -22.12
C ALA A 45 -2.23 5.63 -21.70
N PHE A 46 -2.08 5.86 -20.39
CA PHE A 46 -1.50 7.10 -19.85
C PHE A 46 0.03 7.15 -19.95
N ALA A 47 0.72 6.05 -19.61
CA ALA A 47 2.17 6.01 -19.45
C ALA A 47 2.94 5.47 -20.67
N GLY A 48 2.24 4.85 -21.63
CA GLY A 48 2.87 4.06 -22.68
C GLY A 48 3.71 2.92 -22.09
N ASP A 49 4.86 2.67 -22.71
CA ASP A 49 5.83 1.67 -22.25
C ASP A 49 6.82 2.21 -21.20
N ASN A 50 6.65 3.48 -20.78
CA ASN A 50 7.57 4.11 -19.85
C ASN A 50 7.16 3.84 -18.39
N LEU A 51 7.91 2.94 -17.75
CA LEU A 51 7.73 2.51 -16.37
C LEU A 51 7.78 3.67 -15.34
N PHE A 52 8.51 4.73 -15.65
CA PHE A 52 8.55 5.94 -14.81
C PHE A 52 7.18 6.62 -14.78
N PHE A 53 6.59 6.90 -15.93
CA PHE A 53 5.26 7.53 -16.02
C PHE A 53 4.16 6.65 -15.42
N PHE A 54 4.36 5.34 -15.43
CA PHE A 54 3.45 4.40 -14.77
C PHE A 54 3.49 4.52 -13.23
N THR A 55 4.58 5.04 -12.65
CA THR A 55 4.76 5.18 -11.19
C THR A 55 4.35 6.55 -10.65
N VAL A 56 4.39 7.59 -11.49
CA VAL A 56 4.05 8.97 -11.11
C VAL A 56 2.66 9.10 -10.45
N PRO A 57 1.59 8.46 -10.95
CA PRO A 57 0.27 8.53 -10.31
C PRO A 57 0.30 8.05 -8.85
N TYR A 58 1.05 6.98 -8.56
CA TYR A 58 1.17 6.43 -7.21
C TYR A 58 1.97 7.34 -6.28
N TYR A 59 2.98 8.02 -6.80
CA TYR A 59 3.69 9.04 -6.06
C TYR A 59 2.79 10.23 -5.68
N MET A 60 1.89 10.64 -6.59
CA MET A 60 0.88 11.65 -6.28
C MET A 60 -0.14 11.14 -5.25
N ILE A 61 -0.60 9.90 -5.39
CA ILE A 61 -1.50 9.25 -4.41
C ILE A 61 -0.84 9.20 -3.02
N PHE A 62 0.44 8.89 -2.94
CA PHE A 62 1.19 8.92 -1.69
C PHE A 62 1.17 10.32 -1.05
N GLY A 63 1.49 11.38 -1.81
CA GLY A 63 1.45 12.75 -1.31
C GLY A 63 0.07 13.20 -0.85
N ILE A 64 -0.97 12.90 -1.64
CA ILE A 64 -2.36 13.26 -1.33
C ILE A 64 -2.86 12.50 -0.10
N SER A 65 -2.59 11.19 -0.02
CA SER A 65 -3.01 10.37 1.12
C SER A 65 -2.28 10.78 2.40
N LEU A 66 -0.98 11.10 2.31
CA LEU A 66 -0.21 11.61 3.45
C LEU A 66 -0.75 12.97 3.93
N PHE A 67 -1.03 13.89 3.00
CA PHE A 67 -1.69 15.15 3.34
C PHE A 67 -3.03 14.92 4.05
N ALA A 68 -3.89 14.08 3.48
CA ALA A 68 -5.19 13.78 4.06
C ALA A 68 -5.06 13.17 5.46
N TYR A 69 -4.09 12.27 5.66
CA TYR A 69 -3.82 11.63 6.95
C TYR A 69 -3.38 12.62 8.02
N ILE A 70 -2.35 13.42 7.72
CA ILE A 70 -1.83 14.42 8.67
C ILE A 70 -2.88 15.49 8.96
N ARG A 71 -3.64 15.93 7.94
CA ARG A 71 -4.76 16.87 8.13
C ARG A 71 -5.80 16.28 9.07
N TYR A 72 -6.11 15.00 8.95
CA TYR A 72 -7.04 14.32 9.84
C TYR A 72 -6.54 14.27 11.28
N LYS A 73 -5.26 13.95 11.51
CA LYS A 73 -4.67 13.89 12.87
C LYS A 73 -4.52 15.25 13.54
N PHE A 74 -3.94 16.22 12.84
CA PHE A 74 -3.56 17.51 13.45
C PHE A 74 -4.57 18.63 13.23
N LYS A 75 -5.60 18.40 12.41
CA LYS A 75 -6.64 19.39 12.03
C LYS A 75 -6.07 20.72 11.51
N ASN A 76 -4.86 20.70 10.93
CA ASN A 76 -4.17 21.89 10.45
C ASN A 76 -3.65 21.67 9.02
N ASN A 77 -4.07 22.53 8.09
CA ASN A 77 -3.72 22.42 6.68
C ASN A 77 -2.25 22.73 6.41
N ASN A 78 -1.64 23.68 7.13
CA ASN A 78 -0.25 24.08 6.91
C ASN A 78 0.72 22.98 7.38
N ILE A 79 0.43 22.37 8.54
CA ILE A 79 1.19 21.22 9.04
C ILE A 79 1.04 20.05 8.08
N ALA A 80 -0.18 19.77 7.62
CA ALA A 80 -0.42 18.69 6.66
C ALA A 80 0.32 18.90 5.34
N LEU A 81 0.31 20.12 4.79
CA LEU A 81 1.00 20.45 3.55
C LEU A 81 2.52 20.31 3.73
N PHE A 82 3.06 20.85 4.83
CA PHE A 82 4.48 20.74 5.13
C PHE A 82 4.93 19.27 5.24
N CYS A 83 4.22 18.45 6.03
CA CYS A 83 4.55 17.03 6.18
C CYS A 83 4.41 16.25 4.87
N ALA A 84 3.38 16.53 4.06
CA ALA A 84 3.19 15.88 2.78
C ALA A 84 4.33 16.22 1.80
N LEU A 85 4.74 17.49 1.72
CA LEU A 85 5.86 17.92 0.89
C LEU A 85 7.17 17.29 1.36
N VAL A 86 7.45 17.31 2.67
CA VAL A 86 8.64 16.66 3.24
C VAL A 86 8.65 15.16 2.95
N GLY A 87 7.51 14.48 3.10
CA GLY A 87 7.40 13.04 2.84
C GLY A 87 7.63 12.68 1.38
N VAL A 88 7.06 13.45 0.46
CA VAL A 88 7.23 13.27 -0.99
C VAL A 88 8.69 13.56 -1.39
N LEU A 89 9.29 14.63 -0.88
CA LEU A 89 10.67 15.01 -1.17
C LEU A 89 11.74 14.21 -0.39
N ALA A 90 11.33 13.30 0.48
CA ALA A 90 12.27 12.49 1.24
C ALA A 90 13.09 11.60 0.30
N THR A 91 14.42 11.64 0.43
CA THR A 91 15.36 10.91 -0.42
C THR A 91 15.01 9.43 -0.60
N PRO A 92 14.61 8.67 0.45
CA PRO A 92 14.24 7.27 0.28
C PRO A 92 13.02 7.07 -0.64
N ILE A 93 12.04 7.96 -0.62
CA ILE A 93 10.84 7.87 -1.46
C ILE A 93 11.19 8.18 -2.92
N ILE A 94 11.97 9.23 -3.16
CA ILE A 94 12.45 9.56 -4.51
C ILE A 94 13.30 8.39 -5.07
N GLN A 95 14.16 7.79 -4.24
CA GLN A 95 14.98 6.65 -4.64
C GLN A 95 14.18 5.43 -5.07
N LEU A 96 13.00 5.17 -4.48
CA LEU A 96 12.12 4.07 -4.91
C LEU A 96 11.71 4.20 -6.38
N ILE A 97 11.59 5.42 -6.88
CA ILE A 97 11.23 5.69 -8.28
C ILE A 97 12.45 5.61 -9.18
N ILE A 98 13.56 6.25 -8.79
CA ILE A 98 14.77 6.37 -9.63
C ILE A 98 15.43 5.00 -9.86
N VAL A 99 15.49 4.14 -8.85
CA VAL A 99 16.17 2.83 -8.92
C VAL A 99 15.31 1.77 -9.61
N GLY A 100 14.08 2.09 -10.01
CA GLY A 100 13.19 1.17 -10.70
C GLY A 100 12.40 0.23 -9.79
N HIS A 101 12.28 0.55 -8.50
CA HIS A 101 11.45 -0.19 -7.54
C HIS A 101 9.99 0.25 -7.59
N HIS A 102 9.41 0.24 -8.78
CA HIS A 102 8.07 0.76 -9.06
C HIS A 102 6.97 0.09 -8.24
N THR A 103 7.01 -1.24 -8.10
CA THR A 103 6.04 -2.00 -7.30
C THR A 103 6.15 -1.70 -5.80
N LYS A 104 7.34 -1.35 -5.27
CA LYS A 104 7.47 -0.86 -3.89
C LYS A 104 6.70 0.44 -3.69
N MET A 105 6.91 1.40 -4.61
CA MET A 105 6.24 2.70 -4.55
C MET A 105 4.72 2.55 -4.68
N MET A 106 4.24 1.69 -5.60
CA MET A 106 2.82 1.41 -5.78
C MET A 106 2.18 0.83 -4.53
N THR A 107 2.81 -0.16 -3.90
CA THR A 107 2.33 -0.73 -2.63
C THR A 107 2.40 0.29 -1.49
N PHE A 108 3.45 1.11 -1.44
CA PHE A 108 3.67 2.07 -0.34
C PHE A 108 2.71 3.27 -0.40
N ALA A 109 2.28 3.67 -1.60
CA ALA A 109 1.41 4.82 -1.80
C ALA A 109 0.08 4.77 -1.02
N PHE A 110 -0.41 3.55 -0.76
CA PHE A 110 -1.68 3.34 -0.05
C PHE A 110 -1.53 3.33 1.48
N VAL A 111 -0.31 3.24 2.01
CA VAL A 111 -0.08 3.13 3.46
C VAL A 111 -0.71 4.28 4.24
N PRO A 112 -0.48 5.58 3.90
CA PRO A 112 -1.08 6.67 4.67
C PRO A 112 -2.62 6.65 4.60
N LEU A 113 -3.18 6.24 3.46
CA LEU A 113 -4.62 6.17 3.26
C LEU A 113 -5.27 5.07 4.11
N ILE A 114 -4.60 3.92 4.25
CA ILE A 114 -5.03 2.81 5.12
C ILE A 114 -5.11 3.28 6.57
N PHE A 115 -4.05 3.93 7.07
CA PHE A 115 -4.03 4.45 8.45
C PHE A 115 -5.06 5.56 8.66
N LEU A 116 -5.30 6.42 7.66
CA LEU A 116 -6.37 7.40 7.71
C LEU A 116 -7.73 6.76 7.93
N ILE A 117 -8.08 5.72 7.16
CA ILE A 117 -9.40 5.09 7.27
C ILE A 117 -9.51 4.29 8.56
N ILE A 118 -8.44 3.62 8.99
CA ILE A 118 -8.38 2.94 10.29
C ILE A 118 -8.67 3.94 11.42
N ASP A 119 -8.04 5.11 11.41
CA ASP A 119 -8.27 6.15 12.42
C ASP A 119 -9.69 6.71 12.36
N ILE A 120 -10.22 6.96 11.16
CA ILE A 120 -11.62 7.36 10.99
C ILE A 120 -12.56 6.31 11.59
N LEU A 121 -12.31 5.02 11.40
CA LEU A 121 -13.13 3.94 11.95
C LEU A 121 -13.03 3.85 13.47
N ILE A 122 -11.83 4.02 14.03
CA ILE A 122 -11.62 4.01 15.49
C ILE A 122 -12.32 5.19 16.17
N ASP A 123 -12.30 6.37 15.53
CA ASP A 123 -12.91 7.60 16.05
C ASP A 123 -14.40 7.73 15.69
N SER A 124 -14.97 6.78 14.93
CA SER A 124 -16.37 6.84 14.50
C SER A 124 -17.33 6.36 15.59
N ASP A 125 -18.38 7.15 15.85
CA ASP A 125 -19.50 6.72 16.68
C ASP A 125 -20.33 5.61 16.01
N PHE A 126 -20.65 4.56 16.77
CA PHE A 126 -21.48 3.43 16.32
C PHE A 126 -22.93 3.80 15.94
N LYS A 127 -23.33 5.06 16.13
CA LYS A 127 -24.68 5.55 15.78
C LYS A 127 -24.89 5.65 14.27
N ASN A 128 -23.83 5.86 13.48
CA ASN A 128 -23.94 5.99 12.03
C ASN A 128 -23.36 4.76 11.32
N VAL A 129 -24.13 3.68 11.33
CA VAL A 129 -23.76 2.38 10.75
C VAL A 129 -23.42 2.49 9.26
N PHE A 130 -24.14 3.32 8.51
CA PHE A 130 -23.87 3.51 7.07
C PHE A 130 -22.46 4.06 6.82
N LYS A 131 -22.03 5.06 7.59
CA LYS A 131 -20.67 5.62 7.48
C LYS A 131 -19.59 4.58 7.80
N ILE A 132 -19.83 3.73 8.79
CA ILE A 132 -18.90 2.65 9.17
C ILE A 132 -18.78 1.64 8.02
N ILE A 133 -19.91 1.20 7.45
CA ILE A 133 -19.91 0.26 6.31
C ILE A 133 -19.18 0.86 5.11
N LEU A 134 -19.43 2.14 4.80
CA LEU A 134 -18.76 2.82 3.70
C LEU A 134 -17.24 2.88 3.89
N ASN A 135 -16.79 3.23 5.10
CA ASN A 135 -15.36 3.27 5.41
C ASN A 135 -14.72 1.87 5.40
N LEU A 136 -15.42 0.84 5.87
CA LEU A 136 -14.95 -0.55 5.76
C LEU A 136 -14.86 -1.03 4.31
N ALA A 137 -15.85 -0.69 3.48
CA ALA A 137 -15.82 -1.00 2.05
C ALA A 137 -14.69 -0.25 1.34
N LEU A 138 -14.45 1.01 1.69
CA LEU A 138 -13.33 1.78 1.15
C LEU A 138 -11.99 1.17 1.58
N LEU A 139 -11.86 0.80 2.85
CA LEU A 139 -10.66 0.14 3.38
C LEU A 139 -10.37 -1.18 2.67
N SER A 140 -11.39 -2.01 2.43
CA SER A 140 -11.22 -3.30 1.75
C SER A 140 -10.76 -3.12 0.30
N VAL A 141 -11.32 -2.14 -0.42
CA VAL A 141 -10.88 -1.78 -1.78
C VAL A 141 -9.42 -1.33 -1.79
N ILE A 142 -9.01 -0.49 -0.85
CA ILE A 142 -7.62 0.00 -0.79
C ILE A 142 -6.64 -1.11 -0.41
N ILE A 143 -7.02 -1.99 0.52
CA ILE A 143 -6.22 -3.17 0.86
C ILE A 143 -6.08 -4.10 -0.35
N TYR A 144 -7.16 -4.35 -1.08
CA TYR A 144 -7.13 -5.13 -2.31
C TYR A 144 -6.20 -4.51 -3.36
N LEU A 145 -6.31 -3.20 -3.58
CA LEU A 145 -5.41 -2.43 -4.43
C LEU A 145 -3.95 -2.59 -3.99
N GLN A 146 -3.66 -2.47 -2.70
CA GLN A 146 -2.31 -2.61 -2.18
C GLN A 146 -1.73 -4.02 -2.42
N LEU A 147 -2.54 -5.07 -2.16
CA LEU A 147 -2.17 -6.48 -2.38
C LEU A 147 -1.91 -6.81 -3.85
N HIS A 148 -2.60 -6.12 -4.77
CA HIS A 148 -2.49 -6.34 -6.20
C HIS A 148 -1.08 -6.10 -6.77
N TYR A 149 -0.27 -5.24 -6.16
CA TYR A 149 1.08 -4.94 -6.65
C TYR A 149 2.13 -6.00 -6.23
N HIS A 150 1.72 -7.03 -5.49
CA HIS A 150 2.51 -8.23 -5.16
C HIS A 150 3.92 -7.98 -4.56
N HIS A 151 4.15 -6.82 -3.94
CA HIS A 151 5.43 -6.54 -3.28
C HIS A 151 5.44 -7.02 -1.82
N ILE A 152 5.65 -8.33 -1.63
CA ILE A 152 5.49 -9.02 -0.33
C ILE A 152 6.21 -8.35 0.85
N GLN A 153 7.41 -7.81 0.64
CA GLN A 153 8.17 -7.14 1.71
C GLN A 153 7.46 -5.86 2.22
N MET A 154 6.89 -5.05 1.32
CA MET A 154 6.20 -3.81 1.68
C MET A 154 4.83 -4.11 2.29
N LEU A 155 4.16 -5.16 1.80
CA LEU A 155 2.94 -5.70 2.40
C LEU A 155 3.19 -6.16 3.83
N PHE A 156 4.22 -6.99 4.04
CA PHE A 156 4.60 -7.49 5.37
C PHE A 156 4.80 -6.34 6.36
N TYR A 157 5.61 -5.33 6.00
CA TYR A 157 5.84 -4.19 6.88
C TYR A 157 4.56 -3.37 7.15
N THR A 158 3.69 -3.21 6.16
CA THR A 158 2.42 -2.50 6.34
C THR A 158 1.52 -3.22 7.35
N TYR A 159 1.30 -4.53 7.17
CA TYR A 159 0.44 -5.30 8.08
C TYR A 159 1.05 -5.50 9.47
N LEU A 160 2.38 -5.63 9.55
CA LEU A 160 3.07 -5.62 10.83
C LEU A 160 2.85 -4.28 11.56
N MET A 161 2.97 -3.16 10.85
CA MET A 161 2.73 -1.83 11.42
C MET A 161 1.27 -1.66 11.87
N ILE A 162 0.30 -2.17 11.10
CA ILE A 162 -1.12 -2.19 11.49
C ILE A 162 -1.31 -3.02 12.79
N GLY A 163 -0.70 -4.20 12.88
CA GLY A 163 -0.73 -5.04 14.07
C GLY A 163 -0.16 -4.33 15.30
N CYS A 164 1.04 -3.76 15.18
CA CYS A 164 1.65 -2.96 16.24
C CYS A 164 0.78 -1.76 16.64
N TYR A 165 0.14 -1.10 15.67
CA TYR A 165 -0.74 0.03 15.93
C TYR A 165 -1.99 -0.36 16.73
N PHE A 166 -2.61 -1.50 16.40
CA PHE A 166 -3.74 -2.02 17.20
C PHE A 166 -3.32 -2.40 18.62
N VAL A 167 -2.16 -3.05 18.78
CA VAL A 167 -1.62 -3.34 20.12
C VAL A 167 -1.44 -2.06 20.92
N TYR A 168 -0.85 -1.02 20.31
CA TYR A 168 -0.71 0.29 20.93
C TYR A 168 -2.05 0.88 21.36
N ILE A 169 -3.07 0.88 20.49
CA ILE A 169 -4.41 1.41 20.81
C ILE A 169 -5.05 0.65 21.97
N ILE A 170 -4.97 -0.69 21.96
CA ILE A 170 -5.53 -1.53 23.01
C ILE A 170 -4.87 -1.18 24.35
N VAL A 171 -3.54 -1.13 24.39
CA VAL A 171 -2.80 -0.79 25.61
C VAL A 171 -3.12 0.63 26.07
N TYR A 172 -3.17 1.61 25.16
CA TYR A 172 -3.51 2.99 25.49
C TYR A 172 -4.91 3.10 26.12
N LYS A 173 -5.91 2.43 25.54
CA LYS A 173 -7.29 2.41 26.06
C LYS A 173 -7.47 1.62 27.37
N LEU A 174 -6.53 0.75 27.71
CA LEU A 174 -6.54 0.03 28.99
C LEU A 174 -5.94 0.85 30.13
N ILE A 175 -5.04 1.78 29.82
CA ILE A 175 -4.32 2.60 30.81
C ILE A 175 -5.00 3.97 31.00
N SER A 176 -5.53 4.56 29.93
CA SER A 176 -6.24 5.85 29.95
C SER A 176 -7.74 5.69 30.11
#